data_AF-A0A5D2LKW2-F1
#
_entry.id   AF-A0A5D2LKW2-F1
#
_cell.length_a   1.000
_cell.length_b   1.000
_cell.length_c   1.000
_cell.angle_alpha   90.00
_cell.angle_beta   90.00
_cell.angle_gamma   90.00
#
_symmetry.space_group_name_H-M   'P 1'
#
loop_
_entity.id
_entity.type
_entity.pdbx_description
1 polymer ?
#
loop_
_entity_poly.entity_id
_entity_poly.type
_entity_poly.pdbx_seq_one_letter_code
_entity_poly.pdbx_strand_id
1 'polypeptide(L)'
;MAPLTCTKLSLITIAGVVTQVIGLSFFVFGFFPVKPALPGTSGSESFYVPACDFVSNQSDTTLPSDQLKSLYQELSGIPPSFDRLILMIVDGLPAEFVFGKDGKPPNKQFKEAMPYTQSLLASGSAIGYHAKAAPPTVTMPRLKAMVSGAIGGFLDVAFNFNTQAMTDDNLLGQFFKIGWKMVMLGDETWLKLFPGLFKRHDGVSSFYVKDTVQVDQNVSRHLGDELSKDDWDLLILHYLGLDHVGHIGGRNSVLMTPKMKEMDEVVKLIHSSINQSQGNGLGRTLLMIVSDHGMTENGNHGGSTYEETDTLALFIGLRNHVFDYASVINQIDIAPTLALLFGVPIPKNNVGVLIREAFDSLKEDKHLRALELNSWQLLRLLQAQLSGLPCRNFPCDAFYDHQSSGSTDCNHETEDMLCCLYMEATTLYTSWKSKRGFESASNKYYSSAAAAYYKFLKSAIFFFIFFLLMGAETC
;
A
#
# COMPACT_ATOMS: atom_id res chain seq x y z
N MET A 1 24.64 55.86 25.46
CA MET A 1 23.48 55.04 25.08
C MET A 1 22.34 55.40 26.02
N ALA A 2 21.17 55.79 25.50
CA ALA A 2 20.02 56.08 26.35
C ALA A 2 19.54 54.77 27.03
N PRO A 3 19.20 54.79 28.33
CA PRO A 3 18.75 53.60 29.04
C PRO A 3 17.43 53.08 28.43
N LEU A 4 17.34 51.76 28.20
CA LEU A 4 16.09 51.13 27.79
C LEU A 4 15.06 51.33 28.90
N THR A 5 13.93 51.96 28.57
CA THR A 5 12.79 52.05 29.49
C THR A 5 12.10 50.69 29.56
N CYS A 6 11.50 50.37 30.72
CA CYS A 6 10.74 49.13 30.89
C CYS A 6 9.69 48.92 29.79
N THR A 7 9.03 50.01 29.34
CA THR A 7 8.06 49.98 28.23
C THR A 7 8.69 49.53 26.91
N LYS A 8 9.89 50.04 26.58
CA LYS A 8 10.60 49.63 25.35
C LYS A 8 11.05 48.17 25.43
N LEU A 9 11.52 47.72 26.59
CA LEU A 9 11.89 46.33 26.81
C LEU A 9 10.68 45.40 26.66
N SER A 10 9.54 45.73 27.27
CA SER A 10 8.30 44.95 27.13
C SER A 10 7.82 44.87 25.68
N LEU A 11 7.88 45.97 24.93
CA LEU A 11 7.51 45.97 23.51
C LEU A 11 8.43 45.08 22.67
N ILE A 12 9.74 45.10 22.93
CA ILE A 12 10.71 44.22 22.24
C ILE A 12 10.45 42.75 22.59
N THR A 13 10.17 42.43 23.86
CA THR A 13 9.83 41.07 24.28
C THR A 13 8.54 40.58 23.62
N ILE A 14 7.50 41.41 23.59
CA ILE A 14 6.22 41.07 22.92
C ILE A 14 6.47 40.83 21.42
N ALA A 15 7.22 41.70 20.75
CA ALA A 15 7.57 41.53 19.35
C ALA A 15 8.35 40.22 19.11
N GLY A 16 9.33 39.91 19.96
CA GLY A 16 10.08 38.66 19.88
C GLY A 16 9.20 37.40 20.04
N VAL A 17 8.26 37.42 20.99
CA VAL A 17 7.29 36.33 21.17
C VAL A 17 6.37 36.20 19.97
N VAL A 18 5.87 37.31 19.42
CA VAL A 18 5.04 37.29 18.21
C VAL A 18 5.81 36.71 17.02
N THR A 19 7.07 37.12 16.81
CA THR A 19 7.92 36.54 15.75
C THR A 19 8.16 35.05 15.97
N GLN A 20 8.37 34.59 17.21
CA GLN A 20 8.49 33.16 17.52
C GLN A 20 7.19 32.39 17.24
N VAL A 21 6.03 32.95 17.58
CA VAL A 21 4.73 32.32 17.30
C VAL A 21 4.46 32.26 15.80
N ILE A 22 4.79 33.31 15.05
CA ILE A 22 4.68 33.33 13.58
C ILE A 22 5.65 32.30 12.98
N GLY A 23 6.91 32.28 13.42
CA GLY A 23 7.90 31.30 12.97
C GLY A 23 7.50 29.87 13.28
N LEU A 24 6.98 29.61 14.49
CA LEU A 24 6.43 28.31 14.87
C LEU A 24 5.21 27.96 14.02
N SER A 25 4.35 28.93 13.68
CA SER A 25 3.19 28.70 12.82
C SER A 25 3.63 28.32 11.41
N PHE A 26 4.58 29.04 10.80
CA PHE A 26 5.14 28.68 9.50
C PHE A 26 5.81 27.30 9.53
N PHE A 27 6.56 27.00 10.59
CA PHE A 27 7.14 25.68 10.78
C PHE A 27 6.05 24.61 10.89
N VAL A 28 5.02 24.81 11.72
CA VAL A 28 3.97 23.82 11.93
C VAL A 28 3.14 23.60 10.66
N PHE A 29 2.69 24.67 10.00
CA PHE A 29 1.85 24.55 8.79
C PHE A 29 2.63 24.15 7.53
N GLY A 30 3.89 24.55 7.41
CA GLY A 30 4.75 24.19 6.26
C GLY A 30 5.40 22.81 6.41
N PHE A 31 5.88 22.47 7.60
CA PHE A 31 6.56 21.19 7.86
C PHE A 31 5.57 20.06 8.20
N PHE A 32 4.38 20.39 8.70
CA PHE A 32 3.30 19.44 8.95
C PHE A 32 2.07 19.78 8.12
N PRO A 33 2.06 19.47 6.80
CA PRO A 33 0.85 19.63 6.01
C PRO A 33 -0.28 18.80 6.65
N VAL A 34 -1.31 19.48 7.16
CA VAL A 34 -2.54 18.84 7.62
C VAL A 34 -3.21 18.29 6.37
N LYS A 35 -3.08 16.99 6.14
CA LYS A 35 -3.67 16.30 4.98
C LYS A 35 -5.16 16.07 5.25
N PRO A 36 -6.01 16.11 4.23
CA PRO A 36 -7.38 15.67 4.41
C PRO A 36 -7.40 14.16 4.60
N ALA A 37 -7.73 13.72 5.81
CA ALA A 37 -8.43 12.47 5.95
C ALA A 37 -9.86 12.73 5.46
N LEU A 38 -10.20 12.22 4.27
CA LEU A 38 -11.60 12.01 3.97
C LEU A 38 -12.18 11.19 5.14
N PRO A 39 -13.23 11.69 5.81
CA PRO A 39 -13.74 11.06 7.01
C PRO A 39 -14.39 9.72 6.66
N GLY A 40 -14.40 8.84 7.66
CA GLY A 40 -15.06 7.53 7.57
C GLY A 40 -14.24 6.51 6.78
N THR A 41 -14.95 5.52 6.26
CA THR A 41 -14.38 4.34 5.62
C THR A 41 -15.02 4.12 4.26
N SER A 42 -14.24 3.66 3.29
CA SER A 42 -14.76 3.28 1.97
C SER A 42 -15.82 2.18 2.10
N GLY A 43 -16.89 2.32 1.32
CA GLY A 43 -17.94 1.33 1.14
C GLY A 43 -18.36 1.23 -0.33
N SER A 44 -19.66 1.08 -0.57
CA SER A 44 -20.23 0.95 -1.92
C SER A 44 -19.95 2.16 -2.81
N GLU A 45 -19.82 3.35 -2.23
CA GLU A 45 -19.53 4.58 -2.94
C GLU A 45 -18.20 4.50 -3.70
N SER A 46 -17.24 3.70 -3.24
CA SER A 46 -15.94 3.51 -3.88
C SER A 46 -16.04 2.93 -5.30
N PHE A 47 -17.14 2.22 -5.59
CA PHE A 47 -17.39 1.56 -6.87
C PHE A 47 -18.20 2.39 -7.87
N TYR A 48 -18.45 3.66 -7.56
CA TYR A 48 -19.14 4.61 -8.44
C TYR A 48 -18.22 5.78 -8.85
N VAL A 49 -18.62 6.53 -9.87
CA VAL A 49 -17.92 7.77 -10.28
C VAL A 49 -18.05 8.82 -9.16
N PRO A 50 -16.98 9.55 -8.78
CA PRO A 50 -17.03 10.54 -7.69
C PRO A 50 -18.00 11.72 -7.87
N ALA A 51 -18.40 12.03 -9.10
CA ALA A 51 -19.20 13.21 -9.45
C ALA A 51 -20.73 12.99 -9.49
N CYS A 52 -21.21 11.75 -9.28
CA CYS A 52 -22.65 11.51 -9.22
C CYS A 52 -23.10 11.58 -7.76
N ASP A 53 -24.22 12.27 -7.48
CA ASP A 53 -24.87 12.36 -6.17
C ASP A 53 -25.21 10.96 -5.68
N PHE A 54 -24.21 10.30 -5.09
CA PHE A 54 -24.39 9.04 -4.41
C PHE A 54 -25.10 9.38 -3.11
N VAL A 55 -26.42 9.27 -3.13
CA VAL A 55 -27.18 9.07 -1.90
C VAL A 55 -26.69 7.73 -1.38
N SER A 56 -25.76 7.74 -0.43
CA SER A 56 -25.44 6.52 0.28
C SER A 56 -26.73 6.02 0.89
N ASN A 57 -27.22 4.88 0.42
CA ASN A 57 -28.27 4.21 1.13
C ASN A 57 -27.65 3.85 2.48
N GLN A 58 -28.10 4.52 3.54
CA GLN A 58 -27.66 4.26 4.92
C GLN A 58 -27.84 2.78 5.32
N SER A 59 -28.52 1.97 4.50
CA SER A 59 -28.62 0.52 4.63
C SER A 59 -27.31 -0.23 4.44
N ASP A 60 -26.35 0.27 3.65
CA ASP A 60 -25.14 -0.49 3.31
C ASP A 60 -24.23 -0.74 4.53
N THR A 61 -24.25 0.15 5.52
CA THR A 61 -23.52 0.00 6.79
C THR A 61 -24.19 -0.98 7.77
N THR A 62 -25.39 -1.46 7.46
CA THR A 62 -26.18 -2.38 8.30
C THR A 62 -26.32 -3.79 7.71
N LEU A 63 -25.77 -4.03 6.52
CA LEU A 63 -25.84 -5.33 5.87
C LEU A 63 -25.02 -6.38 6.65
N PRO A 64 -25.52 -7.63 6.77
CA PRO A 64 -24.70 -8.75 7.22
C PRO A 64 -23.47 -8.93 6.34
N SER A 65 -22.36 -9.37 6.93
CA SER A 65 -21.06 -9.51 6.25
C SER A 65 -21.11 -10.28 4.93
N ASP A 66 -21.86 -11.38 4.86
CA ASP A 66 -21.99 -12.19 3.64
C ASP A 66 -22.72 -11.42 2.51
N GLN A 67 -23.77 -10.66 2.87
CA GLN A 67 -24.49 -9.83 1.89
C GLN A 67 -23.63 -8.66 1.42
N LEU A 68 -22.85 -8.05 2.33
CA LEU A 68 -21.93 -6.98 1.99
C LEU A 68 -20.82 -7.48 1.05
N LYS A 69 -20.28 -8.68 1.29
CA LYS A 69 -19.31 -9.34 0.41
C LYS A 69 -19.88 -9.52 -1.01
N SER A 70 -21.10 -10.05 -1.13
CA SER A 70 -21.77 -10.20 -2.43
C SER A 70 -22.04 -8.87 -3.12
N LEU A 71 -22.47 -7.84 -2.37
CA LEU A 71 -22.68 -6.50 -2.90
C LEU A 71 -21.39 -5.91 -3.49
N TYR A 72 -20.27 -5.99 -2.76
CA TYR A 72 -18.99 -5.47 -3.26
C TYR A 72 -18.50 -6.23 -4.51
N GLN A 73 -18.69 -7.54 -4.56
CA GLN A 73 -18.38 -8.34 -5.75
C GLN A 73 -19.21 -7.91 -6.96
N GLU A 74 -20.50 -7.63 -6.77
CA GLU A 74 -21.38 -7.13 -7.83
C GLU A 74 -20.97 -5.73 -8.30
N LEU A 75 -20.81 -4.78 -7.37
CA LEU A 75 -20.52 -3.37 -7.67
C LEU A 75 -19.12 -3.14 -8.27
N SER A 76 -18.11 -3.85 -7.77
CA SER A 76 -16.76 -3.77 -8.32
C SER A 76 -16.75 -4.17 -9.80
N GLY A 77 -17.58 -5.15 -10.16
CA GLY A 77 -17.58 -5.76 -11.48
C GLY A 77 -16.29 -6.53 -11.77
N ILE A 78 -15.45 -6.81 -10.78
CA ILE A 78 -14.20 -7.56 -10.88
C ILE A 78 -14.31 -8.78 -9.95
N PRO A 79 -14.18 -10.01 -10.45
CA PRO A 79 -14.20 -11.18 -9.57
C PRO A 79 -12.95 -11.18 -8.68
N PRO A 80 -13.06 -11.56 -7.39
CA PRO A 80 -11.89 -11.73 -6.54
C PRO A 80 -10.98 -12.81 -7.14
N SER A 81 -9.67 -12.56 -7.10
CA SER A 81 -8.65 -13.44 -7.66
C SER A 81 -8.21 -14.54 -6.70
N PHE A 82 -8.41 -14.29 -5.40
CA PHE A 82 -8.00 -15.12 -4.28
C PHE A 82 -9.07 -15.11 -3.19
N ASP A 83 -9.10 -16.18 -2.42
CA ASP A 83 -10.05 -16.41 -1.33
C ASP A 83 -9.39 -16.29 0.04
N ARG A 84 -8.07 -16.54 0.12
CA ARG A 84 -7.27 -16.45 1.34
C ARG A 84 -5.98 -15.69 1.11
N LEU A 85 -5.48 -15.05 2.16
CA LEU A 85 -4.20 -14.34 2.18
C LEU A 85 -3.31 -14.86 3.31
N ILE A 86 -2.06 -15.19 2.99
CA ILE A 86 -1.00 -15.30 3.99
C ILE A 86 -0.07 -14.12 3.77
N LEU A 87 0.02 -13.23 4.76
CA LEU A 87 0.90 -12.07 4.76
C LEU A 87 2.06 -12.33 5.73
N MET A 88 3.24 -12.57 5.18
CA MET A 88 4.48 -12.76 5.94
C MET A 88 5.30 -11.47 5.90
N ILE A 89 5.49 -10.85 7.05
CA ILE A 89 6.35 -9.70 7.23
C ILE A 89 7.67 -10.19 7.81
N VAL A 90 8.78 -9.86 7.16
CA VAL A 90 10.13 -10.06 7.68
C VAL A 90 10.69 -8.67 8.00
N ASP A 91 10.67 -8.30 9.27
CA ASP A 91 11.08 -6.98 9.76
C ASP A 91 12.51 -6.68 9.32
N GLY A 92 12.72 -5.49 8.76
CA GLY A 92 14.02 -4.97 8.37
C GLY A 92 14.67 -5.63 7.15
N LEU A 93 14.00 -6.51 6.40
CA LEU A 93 14.59 -7.21 5.24
C LEU A 93 14.70 -6.29 4.01
N PRO A 94 15.91 -5.87 3.59
CA PRO A 94 16.08 -5.06 2.40
C PRO A 94 15.84 -5.88 1.14
N ALA A 95 15.15 -5.32 0.14
CA ALA A 95 14.88 -6.04 -1.11
C ALA A 95 16.17 -6.46 -1.83
N GLU A 96 17.21 -5.63 -1.78
CA GLU A 96 18.50 -5.96 -2.39
C GLU A 96 19.18 -7.22 -1.83
N PHE A 97 18.80 -7.70 -0.63
CA PHE A 97 19.31 -8.98 -0.11
C PHE A 97 18.76 -10.17 -0.92
N VAL A 98 17.59 -10.01 -1.54
CA VAL A 98 16.90 -11.06 -2.31
C VAL A 98 17.07 -10.85 -3.82
N PHE A 99 16.96 -9.61 -4.29
CA PHE A 99 16.96 -9.30 -5.73
C PHE A 99 18.28 -8.72 -6.24
N GLY A 100 19.12 -8.20 -5.35
CA GLY A 100 20.27 -7.38 -5.72
C GLY A 100 19.87 -5.93 -6.03
N LYS A 101 20.79 -5.17 -6.63
CA LYS A 101 20.65 -3.73 -6.82
C LYS A 101 21.34 -3.27 -8.10
N ASP A 102 20.75 -2.30 -8.80
CA ASP A 102 21.30 -1.67 -10.01
C ASP A 102 21.69 -2.69 -11.10
N GLY A 103 20.85 -3.69 -11.31
CA GLY A 103 21.07 -4.77 -12.28
C GLY A 103 22.15 -5.79 -11.85
N LYS A 104 22.72 -5.67 -10.65
CA LYS A 104 23.62 -6.67 -10.07
C LYS A 104 22.82 -7.64 -9.22
N PRO A 105 23.18 -8.94 -9.24
CA PRO A 105 22.54 -9.94 -8.39
C PRO A 105 22.81 -9.67 -6.89
N PRO A 106 22.01 -10.26 -5.98
CA PRO A 106 22.26 -10.17 -4.55
C PRO A 106 23.62 -10.79 -4.18
N ASN A 107 24.12 -10.48 -2.99
CA ASN A 107 25.32 -11.12 -2.43
C ASN A 107 25.19 -12.64 -2.54
N LYS A 108 26.24 -13.31 -3.02
CA LYS A 108 26.29 -14.77 -3.18
C LYS A 108 25.84 -15.52 -1.92
N GLN A 109 26.28 -15.08 -0.74
CA GLN A 109 25.91 -15.71 0.53
C GLN A 109 24.41 -15.59 0.82
N PHE A 110 23.79 -14.45 0.53
CA PHE A 110 22.34 -14.26 0.72
C PHE A 110 21.52 -15.02 -0.33
N LYS A 111 22.00 -15.05 -1.58
CA LYS A 111 21.41 -15.87 -2.63
C LYS A 111 21.40 -17.35 -2.26
N GLU A 112 22.53 -17.86 -1.76
CA GLU A 112 22.69 -19.24 -1.33
C GLU A 112 21.96 -19.55 -0.01
N ALA A 113 21.65 -18.53 0.79
CA ALA A 113 20.83 -18.68 2.00
C ALA A 113 19.34 -18.84 1.68
N MET A 114 18.85 -18.31 0.55
CA MET A 114 17.44 -18.39 0.16
C MET A 114 17.18 -19.21 -1.12
N PRO A 115 17.67 -20.46 -1.23
CA PRO A 115 17.59 -21.22 -2.47
C PRO A 115 16.15 -21.48 -2.94
N TYR A 116 15.19 -21.64 -2.02
CA TYR A 116 13.79 -21.89 -2.38
C TYR A 116 13.15 -20.65 -3.00
N THR A 117 13.27 -19.51 -2.34
CA THR A 117 12.78 -18.21 -2.84
C THR A 117 13.40 -17.87 -4.19
N GLN A 118 14.72 -18.09 -4.35
CA GLN A 118 15.40 -17.91 -5.64
C GLN A 118 14.86 -18.84 -6.73
N SER A 119 14.48 -20.08 -6.39
CA SER A 119 13.88 -21.02 -7.34
C SER A 119 12.47 -20.59 -7.79
N LEU A 120 11.68 -19.97 -6.89
CA LEU A 120 10.37 -19.44 -7.23
C LEU A 120 10.46 -18.25 -8.18
N LEU A 121 11.42 -17.35 -7.94
CA LEU A 121 11.72 -16.23 -8.84
C LEU A 121 12.19 -16.73 -10.22
N ALA A 122 13.14 -17.67 -10.24
CA ALA A 122 13.70 -18.20 -11.48
C ALA A 122 12.68 -18.96 -12.34
N SER A 123 11.68 -19.59 -11.72
CA SER A 123 10.59 -20.29 -12.42
C SER A 123 9.43 -19.38 -12.83
N GLY A 124 9.45 -18.10 -12.42
CA GLY A 124 8.31 -17.19 -12.59
C GLY A 124 7.10 -17.58 -11.74
N SER A 125 7.28 -18.39 -10.70
CA SER A 125 6.22 -18.74 -9.72
C SER A 125 6.05 -17.66 -8.64
N ALA A 126 7.05 -16.77 -8.53
CA ALA A 126 7.00 -15.60 -7.70
C ALA A 126 7.36 -14.34 -8.49
N ILE A 127 6.73 -13.22 -8.15
CA ILE A 127 7.03 -11.90 -8.72
C ILE A 127 7.46 -10.98 -7.59
N GLY A 128 8.69 -10.48 -7.69
CA GLY A 128 9.33 -9.65 -6.68
C GLY A 128 9.42 -8.18 -7.09
N TYR A 129 9.41 -7.29 -6.10
CA TYR A 129 9.49 -5.84 -6.29
C TYR A 129 10.37 -5.17 -5.23
N HIS A 130 11.12 -4.16 -5.65
CA HIS A 130 11.68 -3.16 -4.73
C HIS A 130 10.56 -2.21 -4.32
N ALA A 131 9.90 -2.50 -3.20
CA ALA A 131 8.83 -1.68 -2.64
C ALA A 131 9.44 -0.53 -1.83
N LYS A 132 9.41 0.69 -2.39
CA LYS A 132 9.98 1.86 -1.72
C LYS A 132 9.09 2.32 -0.57
N ALA A 133 9.61 2.19 0.64
CA ALA A 133 8.98 2.68 1.86
C ALA A 133 9.30 4.17 2.05
N ALA A 134 8.28 4.99 2.26
CA ALA A 134 8.48 6.39 2.58
C ALA A 134 9.04 6.54 4.00
N PRO A 135 9.85 7.57 4.29
CA PRO A 135 10.25 7.88 5.66
C PRO A 135 9.05 8.30 6.54
N PRO A 136 9.14 8.13 7.88
CA PRO A 136 10.19 7.41 8.58
C PRO A 136 10.02 5.89 8.42
N THR A 137 11.16 5.22 8.26
CA THR A 137 11.28 3.77 8.05
C THR A 137 11.30 3.03 9.39
N VAL A 138 10.21 3.18 10.13
CA VAL A 138 9.98 2.53 11.44
C VAL A 138 8.76 1.62 11.32
N THR A 139 8.79 0.47 11.98
CA THR A 139 7.78 -0.59 11.91
C THR A 139 6.33 -0.09 11.91
N MET A 140 5.89 0.51 13.01
CA MET A 140 4.47 0.91 13.16
C MET A 140 3.99 1.87 12.05
N PRO A 141 4.67 2.99 11.72
CA PRO A 141 4.29 3.83 10.59
C PRO A 141 4.22 3.09 9.25
N ARG A 142 5.14 2.15 9.00
CA ARG A 142 5.20 1.39 7.73
C ARG A 142 4.07 0.36 7.65
N LEU A 143 3.75 -0.33 8.74
CA LEU A 143 2.57 -1.19 8.81
C LEU A 143 1.29 -0.41 8.50
N LYS A 144 1.09 0.77 9.10
CA LYS A 144 -0.06 1.65 8.80
C LYS A 144 -0.12 2.03 7.33
N ALA A 145 1.00 2.46 6.75
CA ALA A 145 1.08 2.87 5.35
C ALA A 145 0.77 1.72 4.40
N MET A 146 1.28 0.52 4.69
CA MET A 146 1.10 -0.67 3.85
C MET A 146 -0.37 -1.12 3.79
N VAL A 147 -1.11 -1.05 4.90
CA VAL A 147 -2.51 -1.50 4.94
C VAL A 147 -3.54 -0.44 4.56
N SER A 148 -3.18 0.84 4.60
CA SER A 148 -4.08 1.95 4.22
C SER A 148 -3.78 2.53 2.85
N GLY A 149 -2.56 2.33 2.34
CA GLY A 149 -2.05 3.01 1.14
C GLY A 149 -1.89 4.52 1.33
N ALA A 150 -1.98 5.01 2.57
CA ALA A 150 -1.81 6.42 2.91
C ALA A 150 -0.35 6.68 3.34
N ILE A 151 0.16 7.85 2.97
CA ILE A 151 1.46 8.34 3.46
C ILE A 151 1.18 9.15 4.72
N GLY A 152 1.48 8.60 5.90
CA GLY A 152 1.38 9.33 7.17
C GLY A 152 2.26 10.58 7.17
N GLY A 153 1.80 11.65 7.83
CA GLY A 153 2.61 12.84 8.11
C GLY A 153 3.56 12.61 9.28
N PHE A 154 4.57 13.47 9.45
CA PHE A 154 5.45 13.40 10.62
C PHE A 154 4.69 13.56 11.95
N LEU A 155 3.60 14.35 11.96
CA LEU A 155 2.72 14.47 13.13
C LEU A 155 2.03 13.16 13.48
N ASP A 156 1.63 12.35 12.50
CA ASP A 156 1.04 11.05 12.77
C ASP A 156 2.05 10.16 13.50
N VAL A 157 3.33 10.23 13.13
CA VAL A 157 4.39 9.49 13.81
C VAL A 157 4.62 10.04 15.23
N ALA A 158 4.62 11.37 15.39
CA ALA A 158 4.78 12.04 16.68
C ALA A 158 3.63 11.73 17.67
N PHE A 159 2.38 11.71 17.21
CA PHE A 159 1.21 11.36 18.03
C PHE A 159 1.08 9.86 18.27
N ASN A 160 1.67 9.02 17.41
CA ASN A 160 1.65 7.56 17.54
C ASN A 160 2.82 6.96 18.32
N PHE A 161 3.70 7.75 18.96
CA PHE A 161 4.76 7.24 19.85
C PHE A 161 4.24 6.34 20.99
N ASN A 162 2.94 6.36 21.28
CA ASN A 162 2.29 5.51 22.27
C ASN A 162 1.41 4.38 21.66
N THR A 163 1.66 4.01 20.40
CA THR A 163 0.96 2.95 19.63
C THR A 163 -0.56 2.96 19.85
N GLN A 164 -1.22 4.01 19.38
CA GLN A 164 -2.68 4.09 19.43
C GLN A 164 -3.33 3.21 18.36
N ALA A 165 -4.53 2.71 18.66
CA ALA A 165 -5.36 1.98 17.71
C ALA A 165 -5.54 2.80 16.42
N MET A 166 -5.41 2.13 15.28
CA MET A 166 -5.63 2.75 13.97
C MET A 166 -7.13 2.86 13.71
N THR A 167 -7.64 4.10 13.72
CA THR A 167 -9.06 4.39 13.44
C THR A 167 -9.33 4.65 11.96
N ASP A 168 -8.29 4.99 11.20
CA ASP A 168 -8.41 5.27 9.77
C ASP A 168 -8.75 4.00 8.99
N ASP A 169 -9.43 4.20 7.87
CA ASP A 169 -9.78 3.12 6.97
C ASP A 169 -8.55 2.37 6.43
N ASN A 170 -8.65 1.05 6.40
CA ASN A 170 -7.54 0.16 6.05
C ASN A 170 -8.05 -1.22 5.62
N LEU A 171 -7.18 -1.99 4.97
CA LEU A 171 -7.51 -3.33 4.46
C LEU A 171 -8.05 -4.30 5.52
N LEU A 172 -7.47 -4.34 6.72
CA LEU A 172 -7.91 -5.26 7.76
C LEU A 172 -9.35 -4.92 8.20
N GLY A 173 -9.66 -3.64 8.33
CA GLY A 173 -11.02 -3.16 8.59
C GLY A 173 -11.99 -3.54 7.46
N GLN A 174 -11.57 -3.43 6.20
CA GLN A 174 -12.39 -3.81 5.05
C GLN A 174 -12.65 -5.33 5.00
N PHE A 175 -11.63 -6.16 5.27
CA PHE A 175 -11.78 -7.61 5.40
C PHE A 175 -12.68 -7.99 6.56
N PHE A 176 -12.52 -7.35 7.71
CA PHE A 176 -13.36 -7.61 8.89
C PHE A 176 -14.84 -7.36 8.60
N LYS A 177 -15.19 -6.27 7.91
CA LYS A 177 -16.58 -5.93 7.54
C LYS A 177 -17.25 -7.02 6.69
N ILE A 178 -16.51 -7.61 5.75
CA ILE A 178 -17.01 -8.70 4.90
C ILE A 178 -16.89 -10.08 5.57
N GLY A 179 -16.63 -10.12 6.88
CA GLY A 179 -16.73 -11.34 7.70
C GLY A 179 -15.47 -12.20 7.70
N TRP A 180 -14.33 -11.68 7.21
CA TRP A 180 -13.09 -12.43 7.22
C TRP A 180 -12.61 -12.73 8.64
N LYS A 181 -12.22 -13.98 8.85
CA LYS A 181 -11.60 -14.48 10.08
C LYS A 181 -10.10 -14.34 9.96
N MET A 182 -9.52 -13.51 10.82
CA MET A 182 -8.10 -13.16 10.74
C MET A 182 -7.31 -13.76 11.90
N VAL A 183 -6.10 -14.23 11.63
CA VAL A 183 -5.14 -14.77 12.61
C VAL A 183 -3.85 -13.96 12.52
N MET A 184 -3.25 -13.62 13.65
CA MET A 184 -1.98 -12.88 13.72
C MET A 184 -0.99 -13.59 14.65
N LEU A 185 0.22 -13.82 14.18
CA LEU A 185 1.32 -14.38 14.96
C LEU A 185 2.56 -13.50 14.75
N GLY A 186 3.21 -13.02 15.81
CA GLY A 186 4.40 -12.17 15.70
C GLY A 186 4.28 -10.85 16.44
N ASP A 187 4.98 -9.82 15.97
CA ASP A 187 5.08 -8.52 16.66
C ASP A 187 3.72 -7.97 17.16
N GLU A 188 3.62 -7.80 18.48
CA GLU A 188 2.41 -7.33 19.17
C GLU A 188 1.92 -5.94 18.72
N THR A 189 2.72 -5.18 17.95
CA THR A 189 2.29 -3.94 17.30
C THR A 189 0.97 -4.10 16.54
N TRP A 190 0.73 -5.23 15.87
CA TRP A 190 -0.54 -5.48 15.18
C TRP A 190 -1.73 -5.52 16.15
N LEU A 191 -1.58 -6.09 17.36
CA LEU A 191 -2.65 -6.15 18.36
C LEU A 191 -3.01 -4.78 18.91
N LYS A 192 -2.00 -3.91 19.05
CA LYS A 192 -2.18 -2.52 19.50
C LYS A 192 -2.84 -1.67 18.41
N LEU A 193 -2.44 -1.86 17.15
CA LEU A 193 -2.99 -1.12 16.02
C LEU A 193 -4.42 -1.56 15.66
N PHE A 194 -4.73 -2.85 15.77
CA PHE A 194 -5.98 -3.44 15.30
C PHE A 194 -6.70 -4.23 16.40
N PRO A 195 -7.06 -3.59 17.53
CA PRO A 195 -7.68 -4.28 18.65
C PRO A 195 -9.03 -4.88 18.24
N GLY A 196 -9.23 -6.16 18.59
CA GLY A 196 -10.49 -6.87 18.37
C GLY A 196 -10.70 -7.44 16.96
N LEU A 197 -9.75 -7.26 16.02
CA LEU A 197 -9.90 -7.79 14.65
C LEU A 197 -9.51 -9.27 14.52
N PHE A 198 -8.65 -9.79 15.38
CA PHE A 198 -8.09 -11.14 15.25
C PHE A 198 -8.90 -12.18 16.02
N LYS A 199 -9.33 -13.24 15.34
CA LYS A 199 -10.01 -14.40 15.91
C LYS A 199 -9.08 -15.22 16.82
N ARG A 200 -7.83 -15.36 16.39
CA ARG A 200 -6.74 -15.97 17.16
C ARG A 200 -5.50 -15.11 17.00
N HIS A 201 -4.73 -14.98 18.06
CA HIS A 201 -3.47 -14.29 17.96
C HIS A 201 -2.46 -14.75 19.01
N ASP A 202 -1.18 -14.55 18.71
CA ASP A 202 -0.07 -14.69 19.66
C ASP A 202 0.97 -13.61 19.39
N GLY A 203 1.01 -12.62 20.30
CA GLY A 203 1.85 -11.45 20.18
C GLY A 203 3.23 -11.68 20.79
N VAL A 204 4.27 -11.25 20.09
CA VAL A 204 5.67 -11.29 20.53
C VAL A 204 6.15 -9.86 20.77
N SER A 205 6.82 -9.63 21.89
CA SER A 205 7.34 -8.30 22.22
C SER A 205 8.62 -8.00 21.44
N SER A 206 8.65 -6.86 20.75
CA SER A 206 9.80 -6.36 19.98
C SER A 206 10.84 -5.61 20.84
N PHE A 207 10.59 -5.38 22.12
CA PHE A 207 11.48 -4.55 22.96
C PHE A 207 12.81 -5.19 23.32
N TYR A 208 12.95 -6.52 23.22
CA TYR A 208 14.18 -7.23 23.57
C TYR A 208 14.99 -7.62 22.33
N VAL A 209 15.68 -6.63 21.76
CA VAL A 209 16.46 -6.73 20.51
C VAL A 209 17.58 -7.78 20.58
N LYS A 210 18.03 -8.20 21.76
CA LYS A 210 19.06 -9.24 21.90
C LYS A 210 18.57 -10.65 21.61
N ASP A 211 17.26 -10.86 21.58
CA ASP A 211 16.69 -12.15 21.20
C ASP A 211 16.49 -12.20 19.68
N THR A 212 17.31 -13.00 19.00
CA THR A 212 17.24 -13.21 17.55
C THR A 212 16.66 -14.59 17.18
N VAL A 213 16.26 -15.38 18.18
CA VAL A 213 15.90 -16.79 17.99
C VAL A 213 14.54 -17.11 18.59
N GLN A 214 14.32 -16.82 19.87
CA GLN A 214 13.04 -17.11 20.51
C GLN A 214 11.91 -16.25 19.93
N VAL A 215 12.20 -14.99 19.55
CA VAL A 215 11.22 -14.13 18.84
C VAL A 215 10.61 -14.81 17.61
N ASP A 216 11.43 -15.43 16.75
CA ASP A 216 10.95 -16.08 15.53
C ASP A 216 10.38 -17.47 15.81
N GLN A 217 10.97 -18.23 16.76
CA GLN A 217 10.42 -19.51 17.21
C GLN A 217 9.00 -19.35 17.78
N ASN A 218 8.72 -18.24 18.46
CA ASN A 218 7.39 -17.94 18.99
C ASN A 218 6.35 -17.72 17.89
N VAL A 219 6.77 -17.26 16.71
CA VAL A 219 5.91 -17.18 15.52
C VAL A 219 5.75 -18.56 14.89
N SER A 220 6.87 -19.24 14.62
CA SER A 220 6.87 -20.52 13.89
C SER A 220 6.21 -21.68 14.64
N ARG A 221 6.20 -21.67 15.98
CA ARG A 221 5.64 -22.78 16.79
C ARG A 221 4.17 -23.07 16.53
N HIS A 222 3.39 -22.07 16.10
CA HIS A 222 1.97 -22.22 15.77
C HIS A 222 1.70 -22.37 14.28
N LEU A 223 2.71 -22.12 13.44
CA LEU A 223 2.52 -22.00 12.00
C LEU A 223 1.99 -23.30 11.39
N GLY A 224 2.56 -24.45 11.75
CA GLY A 224 2.10 -25.75 11.25
C GLY A 224 0.63 -26.02 11.60
N ASP A 225 0.24 -25.72 12.84
CA ASP A 225 -1.13 -25.90 13.31
C ASP A 225 -2.11 -24.95 12.60
N GLU A 226 -1.75 -23.70 12.34
CA GLU A 226 -2.62 -22.76 11.61
C GLU A 226 -2.72 -23.09 10.11
N LEU A 227 -1.63 -23.55 9.48
CA LEU A 227 -1.62 -23.99 8.08
C LEU A 227 -2.52 -25.22 7.85
N SER A 228 -2.72 -26.05 8.88
CA SER A 228 -3.62 -27.21 8.82
C SER A 228 -5.12 -26.85 8.93
N LYS A 229 -5.45 -25.60 9.29
CA LYS A 229 -6.84 -25.15 9.51
C LYS A 229 -7.40 -24.43 8.28
N ASP A 230 -8.72 -24.59 8.09
CA ASP A 230 -9.53 -23.98 7.04
C ASP A 230 -10.45 -22.86 7.55
N ASP A 231 -10.35 -22.51 8.84
CA ASP A 231 -11.31 -21.64 9.54
C ASP A 231 -10.90 -20.17 9.64
N TRP A 232 -9.95 -19.74 8.80
CA TRP A 232 -9.41 -18.39 8.67
C TRP A 232 -9.23 -17.98 7.20
N ASP A 233 -9.36 -16.69 6.92
CA ASP A 233 -9.25 -16.08 5.58
C ASP A 233 -7.95 -15.27 5.42
N LEU A 234 -7.45 -14.66 6.51
CA LEU A 234 -6.14 -13.98 6.55
C LEU A 234 -5.28 -14.53 7.69
N LEU A 235 -4.05 -14.93 7.37
CA LEU A 235 -2.99 -15.26 8.33
C LEU A 235 -1.84 -14.25 8.20
N ILE A 236 -1.58 -13.50 9.27
CA ILE A 236 -0.47 -12.56 9.38
C ILE A 236 0.65 -13.21 10.21
N LEU A 237 1.87 -13.22 9.67
CA LEU A 237 3.08 -13.67 10.34
C LEU A 237 4.06 -12.50 10.36
N HIS A 238 4.53 -12.05 11.52
CA HIS A 238 5.49 -10.95 11.60
C HIS A 238 6.75 -11.37 12.36
N TYR A 239 7.81 -11.66 11.62
CA TYR A 239 9.11 -12.11 12.12
C TYR A 239 10.04 -10.92 12.39
N LEU A 240 10.68 -10.92 13.56
CA LEU A 240 11.49 -9.81 14.09
C LEU A 240 13.00 -10.12 14.08
N GLY A 241 13.38 -11.39 14.02
CA GLY A 241 14.75 -11.81 14.29
C GLY A 241 15.78 -11.27 13.28
N LEU A 242 15.38 -10.95 12.05
CA LEU A 242 16.27 -10.36 11.05
C LEU A 242 16.66 -8.92 11.39
N ASP A 243 15.69 -8.07 11.71
CA ASP A 243 15.93 -6.70 12.19
C ASP A 243 16.78 -6.72 13.48
N HIS A 244 16.46 -7.60 14.43
CA HIS A 244 17.24 -7.77 15.65
C HIS A 244 18.71 -8.14 15.38
N VAL A 245 18.97 -9.04 14.40
CA VAL A 245 20.33 -9.35 13.95
C VAL A 245 21.01 -8.11 13.36
N GLY A 246 20.27 -7.31 12.59
CA GLY A 246 20.68 -6.01 12.08
C GLY A 246 21.17 -5.10 13.20
N HIS A 247 20.34 -4.77 14.18
CA HIS A 247 20.72 -3.88 15.30
C HIS A 247 21.95 -4.36 16.09
N ILE A 248 22.13 -5.68 16.24
CA ILE A 248 23.26 -6.23 17.01
C ILE A 248 24.58 -6.14 16.24
N GLY A 249 24.57 -6.47 14.94
CA GLY A 249 25.79 -6.76 14.18
C GLY A 249 25.88 -6.15 12.79
N GLY A 250 24.90 -5.34 12.41
CA GLY A 250 24.75 -4.75 11.08
C GLY A 250 24.43 -5.76 9.99
N ARG A 251 24.39 -5.27 8.75
CA ARG A 251 23.99 -6.01 7.54
C ARG A 251 24.88 -7.22 7.26
N ASN A 252 26.16 -7.10 7.62
CA ASN A 252 27.19 -8.11 7.39
C ASN A 252 27.44 -9.00 8.62
N SER A 253 26.50 -8.99 9.59
CA SER A 253 26.55 -9.87 10.75
C SER A 253 26.66 -11.34 10.33
N VAL A 254 27.48 -12.11 11.04
CA VAL A 254 27.59 -13.56 10.82
C VAL A 254 26.27 -14.31 11.07
N LEU A 255 25.32 -13.67 11.76
CA LEU A 255 23.99 -14.21 12.03
C LEU A 255 22.98 -13.91 10.90
N MET A 256 23.30 -13.02 9.96
CA MET A 256 22.38 -12.61 8.90
C MET A 256 22.08 -13.76 7.94
N THR A 257 23.12 -14.47 7.47
CA THR A 257 22.95 -15.62 6.56
C THR A 257 22.13 -16.76 7.18
N PRO A 258 22.40 -17.24 8.42
CA PRO A 258 21.53 -18.19 9.09
C PRO A 258 20.07 -17.72 9.20
N LYS A 259 19.85 -16.44 9.48
CA LYS A 259 18.50 -15.88 9.63
C LYS A 259 17.75 -15.79 8.30
N MET A 260 18.42 -15.42 7.22
CA MET A 260 17.87 -15.48 5.86
C MET A 260 17.46 -16.91 5.47
N LYS A 261 18.28 -17.91 5.84
CA LYS A 261 17.97 -19.32 5.62
C LYS A 261 16.73 -19.80 6.39
N GLU A 262 16.57 -19.34 7.62
CA GLU A 262 15.37 -19.62 8.40
C GLU A 262 14.11 -19.08 7.71
N MET A 263 14.15 -17.83 7.23
CA MET A 263 13.01 -17.24 6.51
C MET A 263 12.71 -18.00 5.20
N ASP A 264 13.72 -18.47 4.47
CA ASP A 264 13.52 -19.28 3.26
C ASP A 264 12.82 -20.63 3.54
N GLU A 265 13.17 -21.29 4.65
CA GLU A 265 12.49 -22.53 5.06
C GLU A 265 11.04 -22.27 5.51
N VAL A 266 10.75 -21.13 6.13
CA VAL A 266 9.37 -20.71 6.43
C VAL A 266 8.57 -20.48 5.16
N VAL A 267 9.13 -19.75 4.17
CA VAL A 267 8.49 -19.55 2.85
C VAL A 267 8.19 -20.89 2.19
N LYS A 268 9.15 -21.82 2.23
CA LYS A 268 8.99 -23.17 1.69
C LYS A 268 7.90 -23.98 2.40
N LEU A 269 7.84 -23.92 3.73
CA LEU A 269 6.81 -24.58 4.52
C LEU A 269 5.41 -24.08 4.12
N ILE A 270 5.23 -22.76 4.08
CA ILE A 270 3.95 -22.13 3.73
C ILE A 270 3.55 -22.49 2.30
N HIS A 271 4.43 -22.27 1.33
CA HIS A 271 4.11 -22.54 -0.08
C HIS A 271 3.85 -24.03 -0.34
N SER A 272 4.58 -24.94 0.31
CA SER A 272 4.31 -26.38 0.23
C SER A 272 2.94 -26.74 0.80
N SER A 273 2.56 -26.15 1.92
CA SER A 273 1.23 -26.34 2.52
C SER A 273 0.11 -25.82 1.62
N ILE A 274 0.29 -24.64 1.01
CA ILE A 274 -0.66 -24.09 0.03
C ILE A 274 -0.85 -25.12 -1.10
N ASN A 275 0.24 -25.60 -1.71
CA ASN A 275 0.18 -26.55 -2.83
C ASN A 275 -0.47 -27.89 -2.45
N GLN A 276 -0.29 -28.36 -1.22
CA GLN A 276 -0.96 -29.59 -0.73
C GLN A 276 -2.47 -29.40 -0.51
N SER A 277 -2.90 -28.18 -0.19
CA SER A 277 -4.32 -27.84 0.00
C SER A 277 -5.06 -27.50 -1.31
N GLN A 278 -4.33 -27.22 -2.40
CA GLN A 278 -4.89 -26.97 -3.73
C GLN A 278 -5.64 -28.21 -4.23
N GLY A 279 -6.97 -28.13 -4.29
CA GLY A 279 -7.86 -29.24 -4.68
C GLY A 279 -8.88 -29.66 -3.62
N ASN A 280 -8.72 -29.21 -2.37
CA ASN A 280 -9.61 -29.55 -1.26
C ASN A 280 -10.83 -28.61 -1.13
N GLY A 281 -11.15 -27.82 -2.16
CA GLY A 281 -12.26 -26.85 -2.13
C GLY A 281 -12.01 -25.55 -1.36
N LEU A 282 -10.81 -25.37 -0.78
CA LEU A 282 -10.39 -24.21 0.04
C LEU A 282 -10.16 -22.88 -0.71
N GLY A 283 -10.49 -22.82 -2.01
CA GLY A 283 -10.22 -21.64 -2.83
C GLY A 283 -8.73 -21.39 -3.08
N ARG A 284 -8.41 -20.24 -3.67
CA ARG A 284 -7.03 -19.84 -4.01
C ARG A 284 -6.42 -19.01 -2.89
N THR A 285 -5.23 -19.40 -2.43
CA THR A 285 -4.45 -18.63 -1.44
C THR A 285 -3.37 -17.81 -2.14
N LEU A 286 -3.27 -16.53 -1.81
CA LEU A 286 -2.12 -15.69 -2.13
C LEU A 286 -1.13 -15.73 -0.96
N LEU A 287 0.13 -16.01 -1.23
CA LEU A 287 1.22 -15.78 -0.28
C LEU A 287 1.95 -14.50 -0.68
N MET A 288 1.98 -13.54 0.23
CA MET A 288 2.72 -12.29 0.06
C MET A 288 3.78 -12.18 1.16
N ILE A 289 5.03 -11.99 0.76
CA ILE A 289 6.15 -11.73 1.67
C ILE A 289 6.57 -10.27 1.51
N VAL A 290 6.63 -9.54 2.60
CA VAL A 290 6.95 -8.11 2.60
C VAL A 290 7.97 -7.78 3.68
N SER A 291 8.64 -6.63 3.50
CA SER A 291 9.31 -5.95 4.60
C SER A 291 8.66 -4.58 4.84
N ASP A 292 8.68 -4.15 6.08
CA ASP A 292 8.21 -2.85 6.53
C ASP A 292 9.26 -1.74 6.30
N HIS A 293 10.53 -2.04 6.54
CA HIS A 293 11.69 -1.20 6.20
C HIS A 293 12.91 -2.03 5.79
N GLY A 294 13.95 -1.35 5.32
CA GLY A 294 15.30 -1.92 5.22
C GLY A 294 16.14 -1.52 6.43
N MET A 295 17.46 -1.48 6.26
CA MET A 295 18.39 -1.10 7.32
C MET A 295 19.69 -0.52 6.74
N THR A 296 20.27 0.44 7.44
CA THR A 296 21.63 0.98 7.18
C THR A 296 22.70 -0.10 7.35
N GLU A 297 23.93 0.16 6.89
CA GLU A 297 25.08 -0.76 7.05
C GLU A 297 25.30 -1.24 8.48
N ASN A 298 25.08 -0.36 9.46
CA ASN A 298 25.22 -0.67 10.88
C ASN A 298 23.95 -1.28 11.51
N GLY A 299 22.91 -1.53 10.71
CA GLY A 299 21.66 -2.15 11.16
C GLY A 299 20.64 -1.22 11.80
N ASN A 300 20.87 0.10 11.79
CA ASN A 300 19.87 1.08 12.19
C ASN A 300 18.85 1.32 11.07
N HIS A 301 17.70 1.89 11.42
CA HIS A 301 16.66 2.31 10.50
C HIS A 301 15.89 3.55 11.04
N GLY A 302 14.89 4.03 10.33
CA GLY A 302 14.06 5.20 10.69
C GLY A 302 14.30 6.43 9.83
N GLY A 303 15.40 6.45 9.06
CA GLY A 303 15.78 7.49 8.13
C GLY A 303 15.20 7.32 6.72
N SER A 304 15.89 7.93 5.76
CA SER A 304 15.48 8.04 4.36
C SER A 304 16.55 7.58 3.38
N THR A 305 17.57 6.85 3.85
CA THR A 305 18.61 6.32 2.95
C THR A 305 18.01 5.26 2.02
N TYR A 306 18.71 4.97 0.91
CA TYR A 306 18.25 3.92 0.00
C TYR A 306 18.11 2.59 0.74
N GLU A 307 19.08 2.26 1.58
CA GLU A 307 19.20 0.99 2.29
C GLU A 307 18.06 0.80 3.29
N GLU A 308 17.55 1.90 3.87
CA GLU A 308 16.39 1.90 4.78
C GLU A 308 15.05 1.87 4.04
N THR A 309 14.97 2.50 2.86
CA THR A 309 13.71 2.65 2.11
C THR A 309 13.46 1.51 1.12
N ASP A 310 14.48 0.72 0.78
CA ASP A 310 14.40 -0.41 -0.12
C ASP A 310 13.83 -1.66 0.56
N THR A 311 12.51 -1.89 0.46
CA THR A 311 11.84 -3.00 1.15
C THR A 311 11.37 -4.07 0.18
N LEU A 312 11.33 -5.31 0.66
CA LEU A 312 10.86 -6.46 -0.12
C LEU A 312 9.33 -6.40 -0.31
N ALA A 313 8.85 -6.69 -1.52
CA ALA A 313 7.51 -7.22 -1.74
C ALA A 313 7.57 -8.39 -2.74
N LEU A 314 7.05 -9.54 -2.37
CA LEU A 314 7.11 -10.77 -3.16
C LEU A 314 5.73 -11.45 -3.17
N PHE A 315 5.19 -11.68 -4.35
CA PHE A 315 3.90 -12.33 -4.55
C PHE A 315 4.12 -13.77 -5.07
N ILE A 316 3.49 -14.75 -4.42
CA ILE A 316 3.52 -16.16 -4.82
C ILE A 316 2.07 -16.62 -5.03
N GLY A 317 1.78 -17.15 -6.23
CA GLY A 317 0.43 -17.63 -6.61
C GLY A 317 -0.32 -16.76 -7.64
N LEU A 318 0.30 -15.68 -8.12
CA LEU A 318 -0.16 -14.96 -9.31
C LEU A 318 -0.04 -15.86 -10.55
N ARG A 319 -0.99 -15.76 -11.51
CA ARG A 319 -1.02 -16.63 -12.70
C ARG A 319 -0.10 -16.18 -13.84
N ASN A 320 0.90 -15.36 -13.52
CA ASN A 320 1.73 -14.73 -14.51
C ASN A 320 3.14 -15.31 -14.41
N HIS A 321 3.59 -15.99 -15.47
CA HIS A 321 5.00 -16.35 -15.62
C HIS A 321 5.78 -15.09 -16.02
N VAL A 322 6.06 -14.24 -15.04
CA VAL A 322 6.87 -13.04 -15.24
C VAL A 322 8.31 -13.39 -14.95
N PHE A 323 9.16 -13.19 -15.95
CA PHE A 323 10.60 -13.44 -15.84
C PHE A 323 11.38 -12.18 -15.46
N ASP A 324 10.76 -11.00 -15.60
CA ASP A 324 11.31 -9.72 -15.15
C ASP A 324 10.80 -9.42 -13.74
N TYR A 325 11.55 -9.88 -12.75
CA TYR A 325 11.31 -9.61 -11.34
C TYR A 325 12.24 -8.47 -10.88
N ALA A 326 11.87 -7.82 -9.78
CA ALA A 326 12.56 -6.68 -9.17
C ALA A 326 12.32 -5.32 -9.85
N SER A 327 11.11 -5.09 -10.38
CA SER A 327 10.69 -3.73 -10.72
C SER A 327 10.43 -2.90 -9.44
N VAL A 328 10.42 -1.58 -9.59
CA VAL A 328 10.27 -0.65 -8.46
C VAL A 328 8.82 -0.22 -8.34
N ILE A 329 8.26 -0.34 -7.13
CA ILE A 329 6.93 0.15 -6.74
C ILE A 329 7.04 0.99 -5.46
N ASN A 330 5.97 1.66 -5.05
CA ASN A 330 5.88 2.21 -3.69
C ASN A 330 5.25 1.18 -2.75
N GLN A 331 5.68 1.12 -1.50
CA GLN A 331 5.11 0.20 -0.50
C GLN A 331 3.60 0.41 -0.30
N ILE A 332 3.12 1.64 -0.46
CA ILE A 332 1.69 1.99 -0.39
C ILE A 332 0.85 1.42 -1.55
N ASP A 333 1.48 0.98 -2.64
CA ASP A 333 0.80 0.35 -3.79
C ASP A 333 0.29 -1.06 -3.46
N ILE A 334 0.69 -1.61 -2.32
CA ILE A 334 0.20 -2.88 -1.77
C ILE A 334 -1.29 -2.78 -1.40
N ALA A 335 -1.71 -1.71 -0.72
CA ALA A 335 -3.07 -1.55 -0.25
C ALA A 335 -4.15 -1.61 -1.35
N PRO A 336 -4.08 -0.81 -2.43
CA PRO A 336 -5.11 -0.82 -3.48
C PRO A 336 -5.03 -2.11 -4.31
N THR A 337 -3.84 -2.69 -4.45
CA THR A 337 -3.63 -3.95 -5.16
C THR A 337 -4.34 -5.10 -4.44
N LEU A 338 -4.10 -5.28 -3.14
CA LEU A 338 -4.78 -6.32 -2.36
C LEU A 338 -6.28 -6.05 -2.26
N ALA A 339 -6.71 -4.79 -2.12
CA ALA A 339 -8.14 -4.46 -2.07
C ALA A 339 -8.89 -5.03 -3.29
N LEU A 340 -8.40 -4.75 -4.50
CA LEU A 340 -9.04 -5.22 -5.73
C LEU A 340 -8.82 -6.72 -6.01
N LEU A 341 -7.68 -7.30 -5.59
CA LEU A 341 -7.47 -8.75 -5.71
C LEU A 341 -8.46 -9.56 -4.85
N PHE A 342 -8.92 -9.00 -3.74
CA PHE A 342 -9.86 -9.64 -2.81
C PHE A 342 -11.29 -9.09 -2.87
N GLY A 343 -11.55 -8.14 -3.77
CA GLY A 343 -12.90 -7.62 -4.02
C GLY A 343 -13.47 -6.76 -2.89
N VAL A 344 -12.62 -6.01 -2.18
CA VAL A 344 -13.03 -5.02 -1.17
C VAL A 344 -12.76 -3.60 -1.66
N PRO A 345 -13.45 -2.58 -1.10
CA PRO A 345 -13.16 -1.18 -1.37
C PRO A 345 -11.69 -0.82 -1.12
N ILE A 346 -11.12 0.03 -1.98
CA ILE A 346 -9.81 0.63 -1.73
C ILE A 346 -9.94 1.58 -0.52
N PRO A 347 -9.04 1.52 0.50
CA PRO A 347 -9.16 2.35 1.69
C PRO A 347 -9.29 3.86 1.40
N LYS A 348 -10.11 4.55 2.19
CA LYS A 348 -10.61 5.91 1.92
C LYS A 348 -9.55 6.95 1.60
N ASN A 349 -8.39 6.86 2.26
CA ASN A 349 -7.28 7.82 2.12
C ASN A 349 -6.06 7.22 1.38
N ASN A 350 -6.27 6.13 0.65
CA ASN A 350 -5.26 5.49 -0.17
C ASN A 350 -4.80 6.41 -1.31
N VAL A 351 -3.50 6.70 -1.38
CA VAL A 351 -2.84 7.38 -2.51
C VAL A 351 -2.01 6.44 -3.40
N GLY A 352 -1.86 5.17 -3.00
CA GLY A 352 -1.17 4.15 -3.79
C GLY A 352 -1.87 3.82 -5.11
N VAL A 353 -1.12 3.27 -6.05
CA VAL A 353 -1.59 2.83 -7.37
C VAL A 353 -1.52 1.32 -7.52
N LEU A 354 -2.26 0.76 -8.48
CA LEU A 354 -2.22 -0.70 -8.73
C LEU A 354 -0.85 -1.15 -9.23
N ILE A 355 -0.36 -2.26 -8.66
CA ILE A 355 0.78 -3.00 -9.20
C ILE A 355 0.30 -3.72 -10.46
N ARG A 356 0.77 -3.24 -11.62
CA ARG A 356 0.30 -3.67 -12.93
C ARG A 356 0.30 -5.19 -13.09
N GLU A 357 1.43 -5.85 -12.81
CA GLU A 357 1.62 -7.26 -13.12
C GLU A 357 0.78 -8.17 -12.20
N ALA A 358 0.21 -7.64 -11.11
CA ALA A 358 -0.75 -8.40 -10.29
C ALA A 358 -2.07 -8.67 -11.04
N PHE A 359 -2.39 -7.85 -12.05
CA PHE A 359 -3.66 -7.92 -12.78
C PHE A 359 -3.53 -8.42 -14.23
N ASP A 360 -2.33 -8.79 -14.72
CA ASP A 360 -2.13 -9.22 -16.12
C ASP A 360 -2.94 -10.48 -16.51
N SER A 361 -3.38 -11.29 -15.52
CA SER A 361 -4.22 -12.46 -15.79
C SER A 361 -5.71 -12.13 -15.97
N LEU A 362 -6.12 -10.89 -15.69
CA LEU A 362 -7.48 -10.43 -15.89
C LEU A 362 -7.79 -10.22 -17.38
N LYS A 363 -9.05 -10.45 -17.74
CA LYS A 363 -9.56 -10.04 -19.06
C LYS A 363 -9.50 -8.51 -19.20
N GLU A 364 -9.37 -8.04 -20.43
CA GLU A 364 -9.24 -6.61 -20.75
C GLU A 364 -10.30 -5.72 -20.07
N ASP A 365 -11.57 -6.18 -20.02
CA ASP A 365 -12.65 -5.43 -19.37
C ASP A 365 -12.48 -5.31 -17.85
N LYS A 366 -12.00 -6.37 -17.21
CA LYS A 366 -11.79 -6.42 -15.78
C LYS A 366 -10.54 -5.65 -15.37
N HIS A 367 -9.49 -5.71 -16.19
CA HIS A 367 -8.28 -4.93 -15.98
C HIS A 367 -8.54 -3.43 -16.13
N LEU A 368 -9.22 -2.98 -17.19
CA LEU A 368 -9.60 -1.58 -17.34
C LEU A 368 -10.53 -1.10 -16.22
N ARG A 369 -11.45 -1.95 -15.75
CA ARG A 369 -12.28 -1.66 -14.57
C ARG A 369 -11.44 -1.48 -13.31
N ALA A 370 -10.39 -2.28 -13.11
CA ALA A 370 -9.50 -2.14 -11.96
C ALA A 370 -8.80 -0.76 -11.98
N LEU A 371 -8.26 -0.38 -13.14
CA LEU A 371 -7.62 0.92 -13.35
C LEU A 371 -8.59 2.09 -13.14
N GLU A 372 -9.83 1.96 -13.60
CA GLU A 372 -10.90 2.93 -13.39
C GLU A 372 -11.21 3.10 -11.89
N LEU A 373 -11.39 2.02 -11.14
CA LEU A 373 -11.67 2.06 -9.70
C LEU A 373 -10.54 2.73 -8.90
N ASN A 374 -9.28 2.40 -9.21
CA ASN A 374 -8.13 3.07 -8.57
C ASN A 374 -8.06 4.56 -8.97
N SER A 375 -8.40 4.88 -10.21
CA SER A 375 -8.44 6.27 -10.68
C SER A 375 -9.53 7.09 -9.97
N TRP A 376 -10.70 6.51 -9.73
CA TRP A 376 -11.77 7.16 -8.97
C TRP A 376 -11.38 7.39 -7.51
N GLN A 377 -10.62 6.47 -6.91
CA GLN A 377 -10.10 6.67 -5.56
C GLN A 377 -9.18 7.90 -5.50
N LEU A 378 -8.20 8.02 -6.42
CA LEU A 378 -7.31 9.18 -6.44
C LEU A 378 -8.06 10.48 -6.82
N LEU A 379 -9.04 10.40 -7.71
CA LEU A 379 -9.85 11.55 -8.09
C LEU A 379 -10.65 12.11 -6.90
N ARG A 380 -11.21 11.27 -6.02
CA ARG A 380 -11.87 11.73 -4.78
C ARG A 380 -10.93 12.52 -3.89
N LEU A 381 -9.70 12.04 -3.73
CA LEU A 381 -8.70 12.70 -2.91
C LEU A 381 -8.27 14.04 -3.52
N LEU A 382 -8.07 14.08 -4.85
CA LEU A 382 -7.79 15.31 -5.58
C LEU A 382 -8.93 16.32 -5.40
N GLN A 383 -10.19 15.92 -5.60
CA GLN A 383 -11.38 16.77 -5.42
C GLN A 383 -11.52 17.32 -4.00
N ALA A 384 -11.10 16.55 -3.00
CA ALA A 384 -11.11 16.97 -1.60
C ALA A 384 -9.97 17.95 -1.26
N GLN A 385 -8.81 17.82 -1.91
CA GLN A 385 -7.64 18.67 -1.69
C GLN A 385 -7.71 19.98 -2.47
N LEU A 386 -8.25 19.95 -3.69
CA LEU A 386 -8.21 21.05 -4.64
C LEU A 386 -9.63 21.50 -4.95
N SER A 387 -10.11 22.51 -4.19
CA SER A 387 -11.49 22.98 -4.27
C SER A 387 -11.88 23.55 -5.64
N GLY A 388 -10.91 23.92 -6.48
CA GLY A 388 -11.07 24.51 -7.81
C GLY A 388 -10.92 23.56 -9.00
N LEU A 389 -10.76 22.24 -8.78
CA LEU A 389 -10.53 21.29 -9.88
C LEU A 389 -11.63 21.36 -10.95
N PRO A 390 -11.29 21.55 -12.24
CA PRO A 390 -12.25 21.59 -13.34
C PRO A 390 -13.11 20.32 -13.43
N CYS A 391 -12.52 19.17 -13.07
CA CYS A 391 -13.19 17.88 -13.11
C CYS A 391 -14.15 17.60 -11.95
N ARG A 392 -14.37 18.57 -11.05
CA ARG A 392 -15.34 18.46 -9.96
C ARG A 392 -16.81 18.53 -10.43
N ASN A 393 -17.07 19.26 -11.52
CA ASN A 393 -18.42 19.57 -12.00
C ASN A 393 -18.80 18.84 -13.30
N PHE A 394 -18.10 17.78 -13.69
CA PHE A 394 -18.47 17.07 -14.92
C PHE A 394 -19.84 16.38 -14.76
N PRO A 395 -20.85 16.73 -15.59
CA PRO A 395 -22.16 16.11 -15.54
C PRO A 395 -22.04 14.60 -15.76
N CYS A 396 -22.82 13.79 -15.04
CA CYS A 396 -22.88 12.33 -15.25
C CYS A 396 -23.22 11.95 -16.72
N ASP A 397 -23.87 12.87 -17.46
CA ASP A 397 -24.25 12.68 -18.87
C ASP A 397 -23.21 13.21 -19.89
N ALA A 398 -22.22 14.00 -19.46
CA ALA A 398 -21.22 14.60 -20.36
C ALA A 398 -20.24 13.58 -20.97
N PHE A 399 -20.23 12.35 -20.45
CA PHE A 399 -19.37 11.26 -20.90
C PHE A 399 -19.90 10.53 -22.15
N TYR A 400 -21.13 10.84 -22.60
CA TYR A 400 -21.74 10.21 -23.77
C TYR A 400 -21.58 11.02 -25.07
N ASP A 401 -21.31 12.33 -25.01
CA ASP A 401 -21.45 13.21 -26.19
C ASP A 401 -20.22 14.07 -26.56
N HIS A 402 -19.06 13.91 -25.91
CA HIS A 402 -17.87 14.66 -26.34
C HIS A 402 -17.13 13.98 -27.51
N GLN A 403 -17.57 14.28 -28.73
CA GLN A 403 -16.66 14.38 -29.89
C GLN A 403 -15.78 15.63 -29.72
N SER A 404 -14.72 15.56 -28.92
CA SER A 404 -13.63 16.54 -29.03
C SER A 404 -12.54 15.98 -29.95
N SER A 405 -12.68 16.31 -31.23
CA SER A 405 -11.61 16.27 -32.21
C SER A 405 -10.48 17.22 -31.76
N GLY A 406 -9.32 16.68 -31.39
CA GLY A 406 -8.11 17.47 -31.19
C GLY A 406 -7.05 16.72 -30.39
N SER A 407 -5.82 16.72 -30.87
CA SER A 407 -4.63 16.24 -30.15
C SER A 407 -4.53 16.90 -28.77
N THR A 408 -4.87 16.18 -27.70
CA THR A 408 -4.80 16.69 -26.31
C THR A 408 -3.40 16.52 -25.76
N ASP A 409 -2.49 17.44 -26.12
CA ASP A 409 -1.31 17.65 -25.30
C ASP A 409 -1.78 18.27 -23.98
N CYS A 410 -1.83 17.48 -22.90
CA CYS A 410 -2.18 17.95 -21.54
C CYS A 410 -1.07 18.82 -20.93
N ASN A 411 -0.61 19.85 -21.65
CA ASN A 411 0.45 20.77 -21.24
C ASN A 411 -0.13 22.02 -20.54
N HIS A 412 -0.75 21.81 -19.38
CA HIS A 412 -1.37 22.86 -18.56
C HIS A 412 -0.78 22.90 -17.13
N GLU A 413 -1.21 23.85 -16.29
CA GLU A 413 -0.89 23.87 -14.85
C GLU A 413 -1.22 22.51 -14.20
N THR A 414 -0.53 22.15 -13.11
CA THR A 414 -0.53 20.77 -12.58
C THR A 414 -1.93 20.22 -12.29
N GLU A 415 -2.86 21.06 -11.83
CA GLU A 415 -4.25 20.67 -11.55
C GLU A 415 -5.06 20.39 -12.83
N ASP A 416 -4.97 21.29 -13.82
CA ASP A 416 -5.60 21.14 -15.13
C ASP A 416 -5.06 19.93 -15.88
N MET A 417 -3.76 19.64 -15.73
CA MET A 417 -3.11 18.46 -16.28
C MET A 417 -3.73 17.17 -15.72
N LEU A 418 -3.92 17.06 -14.40
CA LEU A 418 -4.47 15.83 -13.79
C LEU A 418 -5.90 15.54 -14.25
N CYS A 419 -6.76 16.57 -14.31
CA CYS A 419 -8.11 16.42 -14.87
C CYS A 419 -8.06 16.05 -16.36
N CYS A 420 -7.19 16.69 -17.16
CA CYS A 420 -7.02 16.37 -18.59
C CYS A 420 -6.63 14.90 -18.81
N LEU A 421 -5.66 14.39 -18.05
CA LEU A 421 -5.20 13.00 -18.14
C LEU A 421 -6.31 12.00 -17.76
N TYR A 422 -7.07 12.29 -16.72
CA TYR A 422 -8.22 11.45 -16.34
C TYR A 422 -9.30 11.42 -17.43
N MET A 423 -9.61 12.59 -18.03
CA MET A 423 -10.60 12.69 -19.10
C MET A 423 -10.15 11.98 -20.37
N GLU A 424 -8.86 12.08 -20.72
CA GLU A 424 -8.26 11.32 -21.83
C GLU A 424 -8.44 9.81 -21.61
N ALA A 425 -8.10 9.32 -20.42
CA ALA A 425 -8.26 7.90 -20.07
C ALA A 425 -9.72 7.43 -20.16
N THR A 426 -10.65 8.20 -19.61
CA THR A 426 -12.08 7.89 -19.64
C THR A 426 -12.63 7.86 -21.08
N THR A 427 -12.22 8.83 -21.91
CA THR A 427 -12.63 8.91 -23.33
C THR A 427 -12.14 7.69 -24.11
N LEU A 428 -10.88 7.29 -23.92
CA LEU A 428 -10.31 6.10 -24.53
C LEU A 428 -11.00 4.83 -24.05
N TYR A 429 -11.36 4.76 -22.76
CA TYR A 429 -12.09 3.62 -22.20
C TYR A 429 -13.50 3.48 -22.82
N THR A 430 -14.25 4.58 -22.93
CA THR A 430 -15.57 4.59 -23.58
C THR A 430 -15.48 4.22 -25.07
N SER A 431 -14.45 4.72 -25.78
CA SER A 431 -14.16 4.34 -27.17
C SER A 431 -13.86 2.85 -27.31
N TRP A 432 -13.11 2.26 -26.38
CA TRP A 432 -12.87 0.82 -26.35
C TRP A 432 -14.16 0.04 -26.07
N LYS A 433 -14.96 0.47 -25.08
CA LYS A 433 -16.23 -0.19 -24.70
C LYS A 433 -17.24 -0.23 -25.84
N SER A 434 -17.36 0.85 -26.63
CA SER A 434 -18.25 0.93 -27.81
C SER A 434 -17.81 0.05 -28.98
N LYS A 435 -16.52 -0.29 -29.07
CA LYS A 435 -15.92 -1.11 -30.15
C LYS A 435 -15.72 -2.58 -29.75
N ARG A 436 -16.07 -2.94 -28.52
CA ARG A 436 -16.00 -4.29 -27.97
C ARG A 436 -16.91 -5.23 -28.79
N GLY A 437 -16.31 -5.96 -29.73
CA GLY A 437 -17.02 -6.82 -30.70
C GLY A 437 -16.39 -6.87 -32.10
N PHE A 438 -15.47 -5.94 -32.43
CA PHE A 438 -14.71 -5.93 -33.68
C PHE A 438 -13.23 -6.28 -33.41
N GLU A 439 -12.85 -7.54 -33.68
CA GLU A 439 -11.63 -8.19 -33.14
C GLU A 439 -10.29 -7.49 -33.46
N SER A 440 -10.09 -6.93 -34.65
CA SER A 440 -8.76 -6.36 -35.03
C SER A 440 -8.50 -4.97 -34.45
N ALA A 441 -9.55 -4.25 -34.05
CA ALA A 441 -9.45 -2.91 -33.48
C ALA A 441 -9.31 -2.92 -31.95
N SER A 442 -9.88 -3.93 -31.27
CA SER A 442 -10.02 -4.00 -29.81
C SER A 442 -8.69 -3.83 -29.05
N ASN A 443 -7.63 -4.54 -29.45
CA ASN A 443 -6.37 -4.58 -28.71
C ASN A 443 -5.62 -3.24 -28.70
N LYS A 444 -5.71 -2.46 -29.80
CA LYS A 444 -5.09 -1.13 -29.88
C LYS A 444 -5.82 -0.15 -28.96
N TYR A 445 -7.15 -0.15 -28.98
CA TYR A 445 -7.95 0.71 -28.11
C TYR A 445 -7.78 0.34 -26.63
N TYR A 446 -7.68 -0.96 -26.31
CA TYR A 446 -7.38 -1.44 -24.97
C TYR A 446 -6.02 -0.90 -24.48
N SER A 447 -4.96 -1.14 -25.25
CA SER A 447 -3.60 -0.70 -24.88
C SER A 447 -3.52 0.81 -24.66
N SER A 448 -4.20 1.60 -25.51
CA SER A 448 -4.28 3.05 -25.36
C SER A 448 -5.03 3.46 -24.09
N ALA A 449 -6.20 2.87 -23.81
CA ALA A 449 -6.96 3.18 -22.60
C ALA A 449 -6.20 2.81 -21.33
N ALA A 450 -5.59 1.62 -21.29
CA ALA A 450 -4.77 1.19 -20.16
C ALA A 450 -3.58 2.13 -19.95
N ALA A 451 -2.84 2.48 -21.01
CA ALA A 451 -1.71 3.40 -20.94
C ALA A 451 -2.11 4.79 -20.43
N ALA A 452 -3.28 5.30 -20.85
CA ALA A 452 -3.79 6.59 -20.38
C ALA A 452 -4.16 6.56 -18.89
N TYR A 453 -4.80 5.49 -18.41
CA TYR A 453 -5.04 5.32 -16.96
C TYR A 453 -3.73 5.23 -16.17
N TYR A 454 -2.75 4.45 -16.63
CA TYR A 454 -1.44 4.38 -15.97
C TYR A 454 -0.75 5.75 -15.92
N LYS A 455 -0.87 6.55 -16.99
CA LYS A 455 -0.34 7.92 -17.03
C LYS A 455 -1.02 8.80 -15.98
N PHE A 456 -2.36 8.77 -15.89
CA PHE A 456 -3.09 9.49 -14.85
C PHE A 456 -2.68 9.06 -13.44
N LEU A 457 -2.71 7.76 -13.15
CA LEU A 457 -2.36 7.19 -11.84
C LEU A 457 -0.94 7.60 -11.42
N LYS A 458 0.03 7.47 -12.33
CA LYS A 458 1.43 7.85 -12.08
C LYS A 458 1.58 9.35 -11.81
N SER A 459 0.86 10.21 -12.54
CA SER A 459 0.89 11.66 -12.30
C SER A 459 0.20 12.03 -10.98
N ALA A 460 -0.92 11.38 -10.63
CA ALA A 460 -1.65 11.64 -9.41
C ALA A 460 -0.86 11.22 -8.16
N ILE A 461 -0.26 10.02 -8.13
CA ILE A 461 0.59 9.60 -7.02
C ILE A 461 1.83 10.49 -6.87
N PHE A 462 2.43 10.93 -7.99
CA PHE A 462 3.54 11.88 -7.94
C PHE A 462 3.11 13.21 -7.33
N PHE A 463 1.94 13.73 -7.70
CA PHE A 463 1.35 14.91 -7.08
C PHE A 463 1.19 14.73 -5.57
N PHE A 464 0.59 13.62 -5.11
CA PHE A 464 0.45 13.35 -3.69
C PHE A 464 1.82 13.24 -3.02
N ILE A 465 2.75 12.42 -3.51
CA ILE A 465 4.08 12.27 -2.89
C ILE A 465 4.79 13.62 -2.78
N PHE A 466 4.79 14.43 -3.83
CA PHE A 466 5.45 15.74 -3.84
C PHE A 466 4.75 16.74 -2.91
N PHE A 467 3.43 16.91 -3.03
CA PHE A 467 2.64 17.83 -2.21
C PHE A 467 2.67 17.46 -0.73
N LEU A 468 2.66 16.17 -0.43
CA LEU A 468 2.63 15.63 0.92
C LEU A 468 4.00 15.58 1.62
N LEU A 469 5.11 15.52 0.87
CA LEU A 469 6.47 15.47 1.42
C LEU A 469 7.16 16.84 1.41
N MET A 470 6.84 17.73 0.47
CA MET A 470 7.53 19.02 0.33
C MET A 470 6.74 20.22 0.86
N GLY A 471 5.56 20.00 1.45
CA GLY A 471 4.84 21.03 2.20
C GLY A 471 4.61 22.31 1.39
N ALA A 472 3.65 22.29 0.46
CA ALA A 472 3.05 23.48 -0.17
C ALA A 472 4.01 24.69 -0.39
N GLU A 473 5.16 24.50 -1.05
CA GLU A 473 5.92 25.61 -1.61
C GLU A 473 5.26 26.13 -2.90
N THR A 474 3.99 26.52 -2.84
CA THR A 474 3.35 27.39 -3.86
C THR A 474 2.13 28.09 -3.25
N CYS A 475 2.37 29.21 -2.56
CA CYS A 475 1.46 30.35 -2.49
C CYS A 475 2.28 31.64 -2.41
#